data_AF-A0AAJ1HRZ2-F1
#
_entry.id   AF-A0AAJ1HRZ2-F1
#
_cell.length_a   1.000
_cell.length_b   1.000
_cell.length_c   1.000
_cell.angle_alpha   90.00
_cell.angle_beta   90.00
_cell.angle_gamma   90.00
#
_symmetry.space_group_name_H-M   'P 1'
#
loop_
_entity.id
_entity.type
_entity.pdbx_description
1 polymer ?
#
loop_
_entity_poly.entity_id
_entity_poly.type
_entity_poly.pdbx_seq_one_letter_code
_entity_poly.pdbx_strand_id
1 'polypeptide(L)'
;MAISIRVEDDKAYISSPFNSDFIDKIHSIGSAKWERQLRAWSVPVTELDNVKGMLREVYGTDGSENIENKVNIKLTTDDDVALDDFQEDPMTMTLFGREIMRAYSRDSGVKVAPDVTVVGDYGSGGSRNHPTIWFGKGAEIYIYKVPESLAKKAKVPHMTVEIISEPEVDRQALLDEKKKLLKRLDEIEKLLQNG
;
A
#
# COMPACT_ATOMS: atom_id res chain seq x y z
N MET A 1 7.83 -5.56 -5.71
CA MET A 1 8.88 -4.53 -5.53
C MET A 1 8.71 -3.97 -4.13
N ALA A 2 9.79 -3.83 -3.36
CA ALA A 2 9.73 -3.22 -2.03
C ALA A 2 9.85 -1.69 -2.12
N ILE A 3 9.32 -0.99 -1.12
CA ILE A 3 9.49 0.46 -1.00
C ILE A 3 10.90 0.73 -0.47
N SER A 4 11.61 1.64 -1.12
CA SER A 4 12.94 2.06 -0.66
C SER A 4 13.22 3.50 -1.06
N ILE A 5 13.92 4.21 -0.19
CA ILE A 5 14.40 5.57 -0.44
C ILE A 5 15.92 5.58 -0.41
N ARG A 6 16.54 6.15 -1.44
CA ARG A 6 17.98 6.39 -1.51
C ARG A 6 18.23 7.88 -1.65
N VAL A 7 19.11 8.44 -0.83
CA VAL A 7 19.51 9.85 -0.91
C VAL A 7 20.90 9.92 -1.54
N GLU A 8 21.05 10.71 -2.60
CA GLU A 8 22.33 11.02 -3.24
C GLU A 8 22.37 12.52 -3.51
N ASP A 9 23.41 13.18 -3.01
CA ASP A 9 23.59 14.63 -3.07
C ASP A 9 22.32 15.38 -2.61
N ASP A 10 21.72 16.16 -3.51
CA ASP A 10 20.56 17.02 -3.24
C ASP A 10 19.22 16.34 -3.60
N LYS A 11 19.23 15.03 -3.89
CA LYS A 11 18.06 14.29 -4.37
C LYS A 11 17.75 13.04 -3.54
N ALA A 12 16.46 12.80 -3.38
CA ALA A 12 15.93 11.53 -2.91
C ALA A 12 15.32 10.76 -4.10
N TYR A 13 15.64 9.47 -4.18
CA TYR A 13 15.14 8.52 -5.16
C TYR A 13 14.23 7.51 -4.49
N ILE A 14 12.99 7.40 -4.95
CA ILE A 14 11.92 6.61 -4.34
C ILE A 14 11.48 5.51 -5.29
N SER A 15 11.68 4.27 -4.87
CA SER A 15 11.16 3.07 -5.53
C SER A 15 9.93 2.58 -4.77
N SER A 16 8.84 2.31 -5.48
CA SER A 16 7.60 1.75 -4.94
C SER A 16 6.88 0.90 -5.98
N PRO A 17 5.97 0.01 -5.58
CA PRO A 17 4.95 -0.52 -6.49
C PRO A 17 4.18 0.62 -7.20
N PHE A 18 3.58 0.30 -8.35
CA PHE A 18 2.65 1.22 -9.00
C PHE A 18 1.38 1.35 -8.14
N ASN A 19 0.95 2.58 -7.90
CA ASN A 19 -0.30 2.94 -7.25
C ASN A 19 -0.68 4.35 -7.75
N SER A 20 -1.89 4.51 -8.28
CA SER A 20 -2.39 5.79 -8.83
C SER A 20 -2.37 6.89 -7.78
N ASP A 21 -2.88 6.63 -6.58
CA ASP A 21 -2.96 7.61 -5.49
C ASP A 21 -1.58 8.14 -5.09
N PHE A 22 -0.56 7.28 -5.10
CA PHE A 22 0.82 7.72 -4.86
C PHE A 22 1.35 8.59 -6.01
N ILE A 23 1.05 8.24 -7.25
CA ILE A 23 1.45 9.01 -8.43
C ILE A 23 0.81 10.40 -8.40
N ASP A 24 -0.46 10.48 -8.05
CA ASP A 24 -1.17 11.77 -7.95
C ASP A 24 -0.61 12.63 -6.81
N LYS A 25 -0.31 12.01 -5.66
CA LYS A 25 0.33 12.70 -4.53
C LYS A 25 1.72 13.20 -4.90
N ILE A 26 2.58 12.38 -5.52
CA ILE A 26 3.95 12.80 -5.81
C ILE A 26 4.00 13.86 -6.90
N HIS A 27 3.04 13.90 -7.82
CA HIS A 27 2.90 14.99 -8.81
C HIS A 27 2.59 16.36 -8.18
N SER A 28 2.12 16.42 -6.93
CA SER A 28 1.98 17.70 -6.22
C SER A 28 3.33 18.40 -5.95
N ILE A 29 4.44 17.65 -6.00
CA ILE A 29 5.79 18.18 -5.92
C ILE A 29 6.23 18.56 -7.33
N GLY A 30 6.30 19.86 -7.63
CA GLY A 30 6.59 20.36 -8.99
C GLY A 30 7.94 19.93 -9.58
N SER A 31 8.86 19.43 -8.76
CA SER A 31 10.18 18.91 -9.15
C SER A 31 10.25 17.38 -9.18
N ALA A 32 9.15 16.68 -8.88
CA ALA A 32 9.08 15.24 -8.97
C ALA A 32 9.22 14.77 -10.42
N LYS A 33 10.11 13.80 -10.64
CA LYS A 33 10.38 13.26 -11.97
C LYS A 33 10.54 11.74 -11.92
N TRP A 34 9.93 11.04 -12.86
CA TRP A 34 10.16 9.61 -13.04
C TRP A 34 11.50 9.35 -13.75
N GLU A 35 12.47 8.80 -13.02
CA GLU A 35 13.77 8.42 -13.56
C GLU A 35 13.73 6.98 -14.09
N ARG A 36 13.38 6.85 -15.38
CA ARG A 36 13.12 5.56 -16.05
C ARG A 36 14.23 4.51 -15.89
N GLN A 37 15.50 4.94 -15.89
CA GLN A 37 16.65 4.03 -15.73
C GLN A 37 16.73 3.43 -14.33
N LEU A 38 16.40 4.21 -13.31
CA LEU A 38 16.39 3.80 -11.91
C LEU A 38 15.07 3.15 -11.50
N ARG A 39 14.02 3.30 -12.33
CA ARG A 39 12.64 2.91 -12.02
C ARG A 39 12.20 3.50 -10.67
N ALA A 40 12.52 4.77 -10.48
CA ALA A 40 12.29 5.49 -9.24
C ALA A 40 11.85 6.93 -9.54
N TRP A 41 11.05 7.50 -8.65
CA TRP A 41 10.80 8.94 -8.62
C TRP A 41 11.99 9.66 -8.00
N SER A 42 12.38 10.80 -8.56
CA SER A 42 13.37 11.70 -7.96
C SER A 42 12.69 12.98 -7.50
N VAL A 43 13.01 13.42 -6.28
CA VAL A 43 12.61 14.71 -5.70
C VAL A 43 13.82 15.39 -5.04
N PRO A 44 13.81 16.71 -4.81
CA PRO A 44 14.79 17.37 -3.96
C PRO A 44 14.77 16.79 -2.55
N VAL A 45 15.93 16.69 -1.90
CA VAL A 45 16.05 16.15 -0.53
C VAL A 45 15.23 16.95 0.49
N THR A 46 14.95 18.23 0.22
CA THR A 46 14.08 19.08 1.04
C THR A 46 12.64 18.58 1.13
N GLU A 47 12.19 17.79 0.15
CA GLU A 47 10.84 17.21 0.11
C GLU A 47 10.79 15.79 0.70
N LEU A 48 11.90 15.28 1.22
CA LEU A 48 12.00 13.90 1.68
C LEU A 48 10.96 13.54 2.74
N ASP A 49 10.74 14.42 3.73
CA ASP A 49 9.78 14.15 4.80
C ASP A 49 8.34 14.18 4.30
N ASN A 50 8.03 15.04 3.32
CA ASN A 50 6.73 15.06 2.65
C ASN A 50 6.48 13.74 1.92
N VAL A 51 7.47 13.27 1.15
CA VAL A 51 7.36 11.99 0.42
C VAL A 51 7.25 10.80 1.38
N LYS A 52 8.00 10.77 2.48
CA LYS A 52 7.80 9.75 3.53
C LYS A 52 6.38 9.76 4.09
N GLY A 53 5.79 10.95 4.28
CA GLY A 53 4.40 11.10 4.66
C GLY A 53 3.44 10.48 3.64
N MET A 54 3.62 10.79 2.35
CA MET A 54 2.83 10.22 1.26
C MET A 54 2.95 8.69 1.18
N LEU A 55 4.16 8.16 1.35
CA LEU A 55 4.40 6.72 1.33
C LEU A 55 3.67 6.02 2.48
N ARG A 56 3.75 6.55 3.71
CA ARG A 56 3.01 5.99 4.85
C ARG A 56 1.50 6.09 4.66
N GLU A 57 1.02 7.16 4.06
CA GLU A 57 -0.41 7.34 3.82
C GLU A 57 -0.96 6.34 2.80
N VAL A 58 -0.22 6.07 1.72
CA VAL A 58 -0.67 5.17 0.66
C VAL A 58 -0.37 3.71 0.99
N TYR A 59 0.84 3.43 1.49
CA TYR A 59 1.37 2.08 1.65
C TYR A 59 1.51 1.62 3.10
N GLY A 60 1.23 2.48 4.08
CA GLY A 60 1.45 2.21 5.51
C GLY A 60 2.91 2.37 5.93
N THR A 61 3.86 2.29 4.99
CA THR A 61 5.30 2.36 5.26
C THR A 61 6.02 3.27 4.28
N ASP A 62 7.12 3.88 4.74
CA ASP A 62 8.09 4.59 3.91
C ASP A 62 9.29 3.71 3.54
N GLY A 63 9.24 2.41 3.83
CA GLY A 63 10.34 1.46 3.64
C GLY A 63 11.37 1.47 4.77
N SER A 64 11.19 2.29 5.81
CA SER A 64 11.95 2.13 7.05
C SER A 64 11.54 0.83 7.76
N GLU A 65 12.46 0.26 8.53
CA GLU A 65 12.27 -1.01 9.26
C GLU A 65 11.19 -0.94 10.36
N ASN A 66 10.44 0.15 10.50
CA ASN A 66 9.35 0.24 11.47
C ASN A 66 8.33 -0.88 11.21
N ILE A 67 8.28 -1.83 12.13
CA ILE A 67 7.34 -2.94 12.11
C ILE A 67 5.98 -2.39 12.53
N GLU A 68 5.23 -1.90 11.55
CA GLU A 68 3.83 -1.59 11.78
C GLU A 68 3.04 -2.89 12.01
N ASN A 69 2.19 -2.88 13.04
CA ASN A 69 1.24 -3.96 13.27
C ASN A 69 0.38 -4.22 12.04
N LYS A 70 0.04 -5.49 11.83
CA LYS A 70 -0.81 -5.90 10.71
C LYS A 70 -2.06 -6.60 11.21
N VAL A 71 -3.18 -6.34 10.54
CA VAL A 71 -4.48 -6.94 10.84
C VAL A 71 -5.04 -7.62 9.60
N ASN A 72 -6.02 -8.48 9.79
CA ASN A 72 -6.81 -9.05 8.71
C ASN A 72 -8.14 -8.31 8.61
N ILE A 73 -8.57 -8.05 7.37
CA ILE A 73 -9.78 -7.29 7.06
C ILE A 73 -10.71 -8.16 6.25
N LYS A 74 -12.01 -8.03 6.51
CA LYS A 74 -13.10 -8.51 5.66
C LYS A 74 -13.81 -7.29 5.06
N LEU A 75 -13.92 -7.25 3.74
CA LEU A 75 -14.80 -6.34 3.03
C LEU A 75 -16.05 -7.10 2.62
N THR A 76 -17.22 -6.47 2.70
CA THR A 76 -18.50 -7.04 2.22
C THR A 76 -19.17 -6.05 1.29
N THR A 77 -19.57 -6.48 0.09
CA THR A 77 -20.29 -5.61 -0.84
C THR A 77 -21.74 -5.38 -0.40
N ASP A 78 -22.15 -4.11 -0.39
CA ASP A 78 -23.50 -3.74 0.07
C ASP A 78 -24.58 -4.01 -1.01
N ASP A 79 -24.18 -3.94 -2.29
CA ASP A 79 -24.99 -4.21 -3.48
C ASP A 79 -24.10 -4.76 -4.62
N ASP A 80 -24.71 -5.04 -5.78
CA ASP A 80 -23.95 -5.28 -7.01
C ASP A 80 -23.13 -4.03 -7.35
N VAL A 81 -21.82 -4.18 -7.53
CA VAL A 81 -20.89 -3.05 -7.72
C VAL A 81 -19.83 -3.37 -8.76
N ALA A 82 -19.45 -2.38 -9.57
CA ALA A 82 -18.32 -2.46 -10.47
C ALA A 82 -17.20 -1.49 -10.03
N LEU A 83 -15.95 -1.82 -10.34
CA LEU A 83 -14.83 -0.97 -9.89
C LEU A 83 -14.83 0.42 -10.53
N ASP A 84 -15.34 0.57 -11.75
CA ASP A 84 -15.51 1.85 -12.41
C ASP A 84 -16.48 2.80 -11.67
N ASP A 85 -17.26 2.30 -10.71
CA ASP A 85 -18.09 3.15 -9.84
C ASP A 85 -17.25 3.96 -8.85
N PHE A 86 -16.03 3.51 -8.50
CA PHE A 86 -15.24 4.13 -7.43
C PHE A 86 -13.71 4.07 -7.55
N GLN A 87 -13.15 3.46 -8.59
CA GLN A 87 -11.71 3.45 -8.89
C GLN A 87 -11.43 3.86 -10.34
N GLU A 88 -10.35 4.61 -10.54
CA GLU A 88 -9.95 5.09 -11.87
C GLU A 88 -9.39 3.98 -12.77
N ASP A 89 -8.75 2.95 -12.21
CA ASP A 89 -8.34 1.75 -12.94
C ASP A 89 -9.36 0.62 -12.67
N PRO A 90 -10.41 0.48 -13.51
CA PRO A 90 -11.47 -0.50 -13.27
C PRO A 90 -11.02 -1.95 -13.50
N MET A 91 -9.79 -2.16 -13.95
CA MET A 91 -9.21 -3.48 -14.19
C MET A 91 -8.22 -3.91 -13.11
N THR A 92 -7.90 -3.04 -12.15
CA THR A 92 -7.01 -3.34 -11.03
C THR A 92 -7.60 -2.77 -9.74
N MET A 93 -8.11 -3.64 -8.87
CA MET A 93 -8.51 -3.21 -7.53
C MET A 93 -7.26 -2.96 -6.70
N THR A 94 -7.02 -1.71 -6.34
CA THR A 94 -5.93 -1.33 -5.44
C THR A 94 -6.51 -0.81 -4.13
N LEU A 95 -6.19 -1.49 -3.03
CA LEU A 95 -6.56 -1.05 -1.68
C LEU A 95 -5.39 -1.26 -0.73
N PHE A 96 -5.34 -0.44 0.32
CA PHE A 96 -4.30 -0.53 1.35
C PHE A 96 -2.86 -0.50 0.78
N GLY A 97 -2.66 0.28 -0.29
CA GLY A 97 -1.37 0.43 -0.95
C GLY A 97 -0.91 -0.75 -1.80
N ARG A 98 -1.74 -1.76 -2.05
CA ARG A 98 -1.36 -2.91 -2.87
C ARG A 98 -2.49 -3.38 -3.79
N GLU A 99 -2.09 -4.11 -4.83
CA GLU A 99 -3.03 -4.80 -5.71
C GLU A 99 -3.73 -5.91 -4.92
N ILE A 100 -5.06 -5.89 -4.95
CA ILE A 100 -5.92 -6.92 -4.35
C ILE A 100 -6.32 -7.94 -5.41
N MET A 101 -6.60 -7.48 -6.62
CA MET A 101 -6.90 -8.31 -7.77
C MET A 101 -6.80 -7.54 -9.08
N ARG A 102 -6.71 -8.26 -10.18
CA ARG A 102 -6.55 -7.70 -11.52
C ARG A 102 -7.27 -8.56 -12.57
N ALA A 103 -7.87 -7.90 -13.54
CA ALA A 103 -8.30 -8.50 -14.80
C ALA A 103 -7.44 -7.97 -15.97
N TYR A 104 -7.41 -8.69 -17.09
CA TYR A 104 -6.65 -8.29 -18.28
C TYR A 104 -7.55 -7.89 -19.45
N SER A 105 -8.78 -8.38 -19.46
CA SER A 105 -9.83 -7.98 -20.40
C SER A 105 -11.21 -8.28 -19.82
N ARG A 106 -12.25 -7.83 -20.50
CA ARG A 106 -13.66 -8.08 -20.15
C ARG A 106 -13.94 -9.54 -19.79
N ASP A 107 -13.38 -10.48 -20.56
CA ASP A 107 -13.70 -11.91 -20.47
C ASP A 107 -12.50 -12.73 -19.95
N SER A 108 -11.50 -12.09 -19.33
CA SER A 108 -10.31 -12.80 -18.82
C SER A 108 -10.53 -13.53 -17.51
N GLY A 109 -11.64 -13.25 -16.83
CA GLY A 109 -11.77 -13.52 -15.40
C GLY A 109 -10.87 -12.60 -14.56
N VAL A 110 -10.86 -12.85 -13.26
CA VAL A 110 -10.14 -12.04 -12.27
C VAL A 110 -9.06 -12.86 -11.60
N LYS A 111 -7.84 -12.33 -11.60
CA LYS A 111 -6.71 -12.88 -10.86
C LYS A 111 -6.64 -12.22 -9.49
N VAL A 112 -6.86 -13.01 -8.45
CA VAL A 112 -6.74 -12.57 -7.05
C VAL A 112 -5.26 -12.53 -6.64
N ALA A 113 -4.85 -11.49 -5.91
CA ALA A 113 -3.48 -11.33 -5.44
C ALA A 113 -3.15 -12.29 -4.28
N PRO A 114 -1.86 -12.52 -3.97
CA PRO A 114 -1.47 -13.24 -2.75
C PRO A 114 -2.01 -12.58 -1.49
N ASP A 115 -2.23 -13.37 -0.43
CA ASP A 115 -2.78 -12.89 0.85
C ASP A 115 -4.17 -12.22 0.70
N VAL A 116 -4.94 -12.63 -0.31
CA VAL A 116 -6.34 -12.23 -0.53
C VAL A 116 -7.19 -13.48 -0.81
N THR A 117 -8.42 -13.49 -0.32
CA THR A 117 -9.43 -14.51 -0.64
C THR A 117 -10.75 -13.84 -0.93
N VAL A 118 -11.45 -14.30 -1.97
CA VAL A 118 -12.76 -13.79 -2.37
C VAL A 118 -13.77 -14.92 -2.31
N VAL A 119 -14.93 -14.67 -1.69
CA VAL A 119 -16.04 -15.62 -1.55
C VAL A 119 -17.30 -14.96 -2.08
N GLY A 120 -18.09 -15.68 -2.88
CA GLY A 120 -19.30 -15.16 -3.51
C GLY A 120 -19.12 -14.98 -5.02
N ASP A 121 -19.93 -14.09 -5.60
CA ASP A 121 -19.96 -13.86 -7.04
C ASP A 121 -19.11 -12.65 -7.42
N TYR A 122 -18.21 -12.83 -8.38
CA TYR A 122 -17.32 -11.80 -8.87
C TYR A 122 -16.73 -12.20 -10.22
N GLY A 123 -16.33 -11.22 -11.02
CA GLY A 123 -15.76 -11.50 -12.32
C GLY A 123 -15.22 -10.27 -13.03
N SER A 124 -14.72 -10.49 -14.23
CA SER A 124 -14.48 -9.43 -15.19
C SER A 124 -15.72 -9.26 -16.05
N GLY A 125 -15.99 -8.04 -16.50
CA GLY A 125 -17.18 -7.72 -17.29
C GLY A 125 -17.08 -6.34 -17.93
N GLY A 126 -18.22 -5.67 -18.06
CA GLY A 126 -18.33 -4.40 -18.76
C GLY A 126 -18.36 -4.55 -20.28
N SER A 127 -17.94 -3.50 -20.98
CA SER A 127 -17.89 -3.49 -22.45
C SER A 127 -16.48 -3.81 -22.96
N ARG A 128 -16.34 -4.11 -24.26
CA ARG A 128 -15.02 -4.35 -24.88
C ARG A 128 -14.09 -3.14 -24.74
N ASN A 129 -14.64 -1.93 -24.72
CA ASN A 129 -13.88 -0.68 -24.64
C ASN A 129 -13.74 -0.16 -23.19
N HIS A 130 -14.60 -0.62 -22.28
CA HIS A 130 -14.60 -0.26 -20.86
C HIS A 130 -14.76 -1.55 -20.05
N PRO A 131 -13.72 -2.41 -20.02
CA PRO A 131 -13.76 -3.60 -19.18
C PRO A 131 -13.61 -3.19 -17.71
N THR A 132 -14.25 -3.93 -16.82
CA THR A 132 -14.25 -3.67 -15.37
C THR A 132 -14.26 -4.97 -14.59
N ILE A 133 -13.88 -4.92 -13.32
CA ILE A 133 -14.13 -5.97 -12.34
C ILE A 133 -15.44 -5.65 -11.63
N TRP A 134 -16.30 -6.65 -11.48
CA TRP A 134 -17.57 -6.53 -10.77
C TRP A 134 -17.67 -7.56 -9.65
N PHE A 135 -18.49 -7.22 -8.66
CA PHE A 135 -18.83 -8.06 -7.53
C PHE A 135 -20.35 -8.10 -7.38
N GLY A 136 -20.89 -9.29 -7.13
CA GLY A 136 -22.28 -9.43 -6.73
C GLY A 136 -22.49 -8.94 -5.29
N LYS A 137 -23.73 -8.63 -4.96
CA LYS A 137 -24.16 -8.28 -3.61
C LYS A 137 -23.79 -9.36 -2.58
N GLY A 138 -23.19 -8.95 -1.47
CA GLY A 138 -22.77 -9.84 -0.39
C GLY A 138 -21.51 -10.66 -0.67
N ALA A 139 -20.77 -10.34 -1.74
CA ALA A 139 -19.44 -10.88 -1.95
C ALA A 139 -18.50 -10.42 -0.83
N GLU A 140 -17.67 -11.33 -0.35
CA GLU A 140 -16.74 -11.10 0.75
C GLU A 140 -15.29 -11.14 0.25
N ILE A 141 -14.50 -10.14 0.62
CA ILE A 141 -13.07 -10.03 0.28
C ILE A 141 -12.27 -10.02 1.57
N TYR A 142 -11.53 -11.08 1.81
CA TYR A 142 -10.61 -11.24 2.94
C TYR A 142 -9.22 -10.79 2.51
N ILE A 143 -8.64 -9.84 3.25
CA ILE A 143 -7.34 -9.26 2.96
C ILE A 143 -6.46 -9.42 4.20
N TYR A 144 -5.38 -10.19 4.05
CA TYR A 144 -4.51 -10.55 5.18
C TYR A 144 -3.29 -9.63 5.28
N LYS A 145 -2.80 -9.42 6.49
CA LYS A 145 -1.57 -8.66 6.76
C LYS A 145 -1.62 -7.20 6.29
N VAL A 146 -2.76 -6.54 6.50
CA VAL A 146 -2.95 -5.12 6.19
C VAL A 146 -2.35 -4.24 7.28
N PRO A 147 -1.58 -3.19 6.95
CA PRO A 147 -1.09 -2.25 7.96
C PRO A 147 -2.23 -1.64 8.78
N GLU A 148 -2.12 -1.69 10.11
CA GLU A 148 -3.19 -1.29 11.04
C GLU A 148 -3.61 0.18 10.84
N SER A 149 -2.68 1.08 10.53
CA SER A 149 -2.98 2.49 10.28
C SER A 149 -3.85 2.71 9.04
N LEU A 150 -3.66 1.90 8.00
CA LEU A 150 -4.51 1.93 6.80
C LEU A 150 -5.87 1.31 7.10
N ALA A 151 -5.90 0.17 7.82
CA ALA A 151 -7.12 -0.52 8.21
C ALA A 151 -8.08 0.39 8.98
N LYS A 152 -7.58 1.12 9.98
CA LYS A 152 -8.38 2.01 10.85
C LYS A 152 -8.97 3.21 10.13
N LYS A 153 -8.33 3.68 9.06
CA LYS A 153 -8.77 4.85 8.28
C LYS A 153 -9.59 4.47 7.05
N ALA A 154 -9.67 3.18 6.74
CA ALA A 154 -10.25 2.70 5.51
C ALA A 154 -11.73 3.05 5.40
N LYS A 155 -12.07 3.65 4.28
CA LYS A 155 -13.44 3.80 3.79
C LYS A 155 -13.43 3.34 2.34
N VAL A 156 -14.08 2.22 2.08
CA VAL A 156 -14.18 1.67 0.73
C VAL A 156 -15.61 1.94 0.25
N PRO A 157 -15.82 2.73 -0.81
CA PRO A 157 -17.16 2.94 -1.36
C PRO A 157 -17.85 1.62 -1.68
N HIS A 158 -19.16 1.54 -1.41
CA HIS A 158 -20.02 0.36 -1.66
C HIS A 158 -19.65 -0.92 -0.90
N MET A 159 -18.72 -0.84 0.07
CA MET A 159 -18.28 -1.98 0.85
C MET A 159 -18.19 -1.64 2.34
N THR A 160 -18.72 -2.53 3.17
CA THR A 160 -18.52 -2.49 4.62
C THR A 160 -17.16 -3.10 4.99
N VAL A 161 -16.39 -2.38 5.82
CA VAL A 161 -15.04 -2.78 6.26
C VAL A 161 -15.10 -3.30 7.69
N GLU A 162 -14.65 -4.54 7.92
CA GLU A 162 -14.53 -5.16 9.24
C GLU A 162 -13.10 -5.63 9.52
N ILE A 163 -12.53 -5.27 10.67
CA ILE A 163 -11.26 -5.85 11.13
C ILE A 163 -11.57 -7.15 11.87
N ILE A 164 -11.04 -8.27 11.37
CA ILE A 164 -11.41 -9.63 11.82
C ILE A 164 -10.31 -10.36 12.60
N SER A 165 -9.19 -9.69 12.90
CA SER A 165 -8.15 -10.23 13.77
C SER A 165 -7.57 -9.16 14.68
N GLU A 166 -7.00 -9.62 15.79
CA GLU A 166 -6.07 -8.81 16.57
C GLU A 166 -4.81 -8.52 15.74
N PRO A 167 -4.10 -7.40 16.03
CA PRO A 167 -2.86 -7.09 15.36
C PRO A 167 -1.85 -8.23 15.56
N GLU A 168 -1.42 -8.84 14.46
CA GLU A 168 -0.36 -9.83 14.45
C GLU A 168 0.96 -9.10 14.73
N VAL A 169 1.48 -9.27 15.94
CA VAL A 169 2.76 -8.71 16.36
C VAL A 169 3.85 -9.74 16.07
N ASP A 170 4.72 -9.45 15.11
CA ASP A 170 5.93 -10.25 14.88
C ASP A 170 6.92 -10.01 16.02
N ARG A 171 6.75 -10.79 17.10
CA ARG A 171 7.54 -10.68 18.32
C ARG A 171 9.03 -10.87 18.05
N GLN A 172 9.40 -11.72 17.10
CA GLN A 172 10.81 -11.97 16.80
C GLN A 172 11.43 -10.76 16.11
N ALA A 173 10.73 -10.20 15.12
CA ALA A 173 11.18 -8.98 14.46
C ALA A 173 11.31 -7.81 15.46
N LEU A 174 10.37 -7.67 16.41
CA LEU A 174 10.48 -6.67 17.48
C LEU A 174 11.69 -6.88 18.42
N LEU A 175 12.04 -8.14 18.72
CA LEU A 175 13.22 -8.45 19.53
C LEU A 175 14.52 -8.11 18.79
N ASP A 176 14.57 -8.38 17.49
CA ASP A 176 15.72 -8.05 16.64
C ASP A 176 15.88 -6.54 16.49
N GLU A 177 14.78 -5.81 16.31
CA GLU A 177 14.76 -4.34 16.28
C GLU A 177 15.19 -3.75 17.63
N LYS A 178 14.65 -4.25 18.76
CA LYS A 178 15.07 -3.82 20.11
C LYS A 178 16.58 -3.98 20.28
N LYS A 179 17.16 -5.09 19.83
CA LYS A 179 18.60 -5.34 19.93
C LYS A 179 19.41 -4.33 19.11
N LYS A 180 18.96 -4.01 17.88
CA LYS A 180 19.59 -3.01 17.02
C LYS A 180 19.53 -1.60 17.64
N LEU A 181 18.38 -1.21 18.17
CA LEU A 181 18.18 0.09 18.81
C LEU A 181 19.03 0.24 20.07
N LEU A 182 19.12 -0.78 20.92
CA LEU A 182 19.97 -0.76 22.11
C LEU A 182 21.45 -0.58 21.75
N LYS A 183 21.92 -1.25 20.69
CA LYS A 183 23.31 -1.07 20.21
C LYS A 183 23.55 0.37 19.73
N ARG A 184 22.60 0.95 18.99
CA ARG A 184 22.72 2.32 18.51
C ARG A 184 22.69 3.34 19.65
N LEU A 185 21.90 3.08 20.69
CA LEU A 185 21.82 3.94 21.87
C LEU A 185 23.17 3.97 22.61
N ASP A 186 23.80 2.82 22.83
CA ASP A 186 25.13 2.72 23.46
C ASP A 186 26.21 3.49 22.68
N GLU A 187 26.17 3.44 21.34
CA GLU A 187 27.05 4.26 20.50
C GLU A 187 26.82 5.77 20.69
N ILE A 188 25.55 6.20 20.75
CA ILE A 188 25.19 7.61 20.94
C ILE A 188 25.62 8.10 22.32
N GLU A 189 25.41 7.29 23.37
CA GLU A 189 25.82 7.63 24.74
C GLU A 189 27.33 7.83 24.85
N LYS A 190 28.14 6.99 24.19
CA LYS A 190 29.60 7.16 24.13
C LYS A 190 30.03 8.43 23.41
N LEU A 191 29.31 8.85 22.38
CA LEU A 191 29.59 10.10 21.67
C LEU A 191 29.26 11.32 22.54
N LEU A 192 28.13 11.27 23.25
CA LEU A 192 27.68 12.36 24.13
C LEU A 192 28.51 12.50 25.41
N GLN A 193 29.16 11.43 25.89
CA GLN A 193 30.08 11.50 27.03
C GLN A 193 31.47 12.05 26.68
N ASN A 194 31.82 12.08 25.39
CA ASN A 194 33.12 12.55 24.89
C ASN A 194 33.06 13.94 24.22
N GLY A 195 31.93 14.65 24.32
CA GLY A 195 31.76 16.04 23.86
C GLY A 195 31.42 16.97 25.02
#